data_AF-A0A7V1H7G4-F1
#
_entry.id   AF-A0A7V1H7G4-F1
#
_cell.length_a   1.000
_cell.length_b   1.000
_cell.length_c   1.000
_cell.angle_alpha   90.00
_cell.angle_beta   90.00
_cell.angle_gamma   90.00
#
_symmetry.space_group_name_H-M   'P 1'
#
loop_
_entity.id
_entity.type
_entity.pdbx_description
1 polymer ?
#
loop_
_entity_poly.entity_id
_entity_poly.type
_entity_poly.pdbx_seq_one_letter_code
_entity_poly.pdbx_strand_id
1 'polypeptide(L)' 'MQSAWVNLRFGLTPDQDRLPCLLLKPLPDGHTEGRVPDISMMFGEYYKFREWDIISGAVSMQKLTDLGLDDIALKI' A
#
# COMPACT_ATOMS: atom_id res chain seq x y z
N MET A 1 4.70 -12.61 -5.41
CA MET A 1 4.20 -11.22 -5.36
C MET A 1 2.81 -11.11 -6.02
N GLN A 2 1.84 -11.95 -5.66
CA GLN A 2 0.48 -11.97 -6.27
C GLN A 2 -0.64 -11.57 -5.28
N SER A 3 -0.32 -11.47 -3.98
CA SER A 3 -1.31 -11.36 -2.91
C SER A 3 -2.11 -10.05 -2.93
N ALA A 4 -1.49 -8.93 -3.33
CA ALA A 4 -2.15 -7.64 -3.24
C ALA A 4 -3.36 -7.50 -4.19
N TRP A 5 -3.23 -7.97 -5.42
CA TRP A 5 -4.32 -7.93 -6.39
C TRP A 5 -5.51 -8.79 -5.94
N VAL A 6 -5.23 -9.97 -5.39
CA VAL A 6 -6.27 -10.87 -4.87
C VAL A 6 -7.04 -10.18 -3.74
N ASN A 7 -6.35 -9.49 -2.84
CA ASN A 7 -6.99 -8.76 -1.75
C ASN A 7 -7.91 -7.64 -2.25
N LEU A 8 -7.50 -6.86 -3.25
CA LEU A 8 -8.34 -5.83 -3.86
C LEU A 8 -9.63 -6.42 -4.46
N ARG A 9 -9.52 -7.57 -5.12
CA ARG A 9 -10.70 -8.28 -5.66
C ARG A 9 -11.67 -8.74 -4.56
N PHE A 10 -11.17 -9.04 -3.37
CA PHE A 10 -11.97 -9.40 -2.21
C PHE A 10 -12.42 -8.18 -1.37
N GLY A 11 -12.25 -6.96 -1.88
CA GLY A 11 -12.77 -5.74 -1.27
C GLY A 11 -11.79 -5.01 -0.36
N LEU A 12 -10.49 -5.34 -0.43
CA LEU A 12 -9.47 -4.51 0.21
C LEU A 12 -9.46 -3.13 -0.45
N THR A 13 -9.43 -2.07 0.36
CA THR A 13 -9.33 -0.68 -0.12
C THR A 13 -8.06 -0.01 0.42
N PRO A 14 -7.53 1.04 -0.25
CA PRO A 14 -6.34 1.76 0.22
C PRO A 14 -6.50 2.33 1.64
N ASP A 15 -7.72 2.68 2.04
CA ASP A 15 -7.96 3.17 3.39
C ASP A 15 -7.81 2.08 4.46
N GLN A 16 -7.68 0.81 4.09
CA GLN A 16 -7.39 -0.29 5.03
C GLN A 16 -5.88 -0.53 5.22
N ASP A 17 -5.02 0.09 4.39
CA ASP A 17 -3.59 0.13 4.62
C ASP A 17 -3.28 1.11 5.76
N ARG A 18 -3.38 0.61 7.01
CA ARG A 18 -3.16 1.38 8.24
C ARG A 18 -2.29 0.62 9.23
N LEU A 19 -1.57 1.38 10.06
CA LEU A 19 -0.89 0.84 11.22
C LEU A 19 -1.79 0.86 12.47
N PRO A 20 -1.59 -0.06 13.42
CA PRO A 20 -2.20 0.03 14.74
C PRO A 20 -1.94 1.39 15.39
N CYS A 21 -2.96 2.01 16.00
CA CYS A 21 -2.86 3.34 16.60
C CYS A 21 -1.72 3.48 17.63
N LEU A 22 -1.32 2.37 18.27
CA LEU A 22 -0.22 2.35 19.23
C LEU A 22 1.12 2.74 18.58
N LEU A 23 1.35 2.36 17.32
CA LEU A 23 2.57 2.67 16.57
C LEU A 23 2.62 4.12 16.07
N LEU A 24 1.49 4.84 16.17
CA LEU A 24 1.36 6.24 15.79
C LEU A 24 1.41 7.17 17.00
N LYS A 25 1.71 6.62 18.19
CA LYS A 25 1.91 7.40 19.41
C LYS A 25 3.41 7.61 19.64
N PRO A 26 3.84 8.83 19.99
CA PRO A 26 5.22 9.06 20.34
C PRO A 26 5.59 8.25 21.58
N LEU A 27 6.79 7.68 21.58
CA LEU A 27 7.33 7.07 22.79
C LEU A 27 7.71 8.17 23.79
N PRO A 28 7.41 7.97 25.08
CA PRO A 28 7.70 8.95 26.12
C PRO A 28 9.20 9.08 26.42
N ASP A 29 9.99 8.03 26.14
CA ASP A 29 11.42 7.97 26.45
C ASP A 29 12.19 7.16 25.40
N GLY A 30 13.50 7.39 25.30
CA GLY A 30 14.45 6.61 24.50
C GLY A 30 14.93 7.31 23.22
N HIS A 31 15.74 6.62 22.41
CA HIS A 31 16.40 7.22 21.23
C HIS A 31 15.45 7.75 20.15
N THR A 32 14.20 7.31 20.16
CA THR A 32 13.14 7.74 19.22
C THR A 32 12.01 8.48 19.93
N GLU A 33 12.27 9.02 21.13
CA GLU A 33 11.33 9.85 21.90
C GLU A 33 10.71 10.95 21.03
N GLY A 34 9.40 11.15 21.19
CA GLY A 34 8.66 12.21 20.49
C GLY A 34 8.50 12.03 18.98
N ARG A 35 9.09 10.99 18.36
CA ARG A 35 9.03 10.75 16.92
C ARG A 35 7.96 9.72 16.58
N VAL A 36 7.17 10.03 15.57
CA VAL A 36 6.22 9.10 14.94
C VAL A 36 6.45 9.07 13.43
N PRO A 37 6.22 7.95 12.75
CA PRO A 37 6.36 7.88 11.30
C PRO A 37 5.31 8.74 10.59
N ASP A 38 5.71 9.46 9.55
CA ASP A 38 4.76 10.09 8.62
C ASP A 38 4.22 9.05 7.65
N ILE A 39 3.17 8.38 8.09
CA ILE A 39 2.54 7.28 7.34
C ILE A 39 1.91 7.74 6.04
N SER A 40 1.39 8.97 5.99
CA SER A 40 0.79 9.53 4.76
C SER A 40 1.85 9.70 3.67
N MET A 41 3.00 10.26 4.02
CA MET A 41 4.12 10.39 3.09
C MET A 41 4.66 9.02 2.67
N MET A 42 4.85 8.11 3.63
CA MET A 42 5.38 6.76 3.36
C MET A 42 4.48 5.96 2.41
N PHE A 43 3.16 5.98 2.61
CA PHE A 43 2.24 5.30 1.70
C PHE A 43 2.19 5.98 0.33
N GLY A 44 2.21 7.32 0.26
CA GLY A 44 2.28 8.02 -1.02
C GLY A 44 3.49 7.60 -1.86
N GLU A 45 4.67 7.57 -1.25
CA GLU A 45 5.92 7.11 -1.91
C GLU A 45 5.87 5.63 -2.26
N TYR A 46 5.31 4.78 -1.39
CA TYR A 46 5.17 3.35 -1.65
C TYR A 46 4.25 3.06 -2.84
N TYR A 47 3.09 3.70 -2.90
CA TYR A 47 2.14 3.53 -4.02
C TYR A 47 2.76 3.99 -5.34
N LYS A 48 3.45 5.13 -5.32
CA LYS A 48 4.17 5.65 -6.48
C LYS A 48 5.26 4.70 -6.96
N PHE A 49 6.08 4.18 -6.05
CA PHE A 49 7.14 3.21 -6.37
C PHE A 49 6.56 1.91 -6.96
N ARG A 50 5.38 1.50 -6.48
CA ARG A 50 4.71 0.27 -6.93
C ARG A 50 3.88 0.46 -8.19
N GLU A 51 3.75 1.69 -8.68
CA GLU A 51 2.87 2.06 -9.80
C GLU A 51 1.42 1.67 -9.53
N TRP A 52 0.99 1.88 -8.29
CA TRP A 52 -0.37 1.63 -7.84
C TRP A 52 -1.14 2.95 -7.79
N ASP A 53 -2.41 2.89 -8.15
CA ASP A 53 -3.31 4.03 -8.00
C ASP A 53 -3.67 4.22 -6.53
N ILE A 54 -3.48 5.44 -6.03
CA ILE A 54 -3.66 5.76 -4.60
C ILE A 54 -5.13 5.80 -4.19
N ILE A 55 -6.05 6.00 -5.14
CA ILE A 55 -7.49 6.13 -4.87
C ILE A 55 -8.15 4.76 -4.84
N SER A 56 -7.87 3.92 -5.84
CA SER A 56 -8.47 2.59 -6.02
C SER A 56 -7.63 1.45 -5.46
N GLY A 57 -6.33 1.67 -5.23
CA GLY A 57 -5.37 0.60 -4.92
C GLY A 57 -4.97 -0.24 -6.14
N ALA A 58 -5.54 0.05 -7.31
CA ALA A 58 -5.35 -0.76 -8.50
C ALA A 58 -3.90 -0.72 -8.99
N VAL A 59 -3.43 -1.89 -9.43
CA VAL A 59 -2.12 -2.04 -10.06
C VAL A 59 -2.25 -1.66 -11.54
N SER A 60 -1.29 -0.91 -12.09
CA SER A 60 -1.32 -0.55 -13.51
C SER A 60 -1.30 -1.79 -14.42
N MET A 61 -1.93 -1.68 -15.60
CA MET A 61 -1.94 -2.75 -16.61
C MET A 61 -0.53 -3.19 -17.01
N GLN A 62 0.37 -2.23 -17.24
CA GLN A 62 1.76 -2.50 -17.55
C GLN A 62 2.43 -3.31 -16.45
N LYS A 63 2.19 -2.95 -15.19
CA LYS A 63 2.78 -3.64 -14.05
C LYS A 63 2.23 -5.05 -13.86
N LEU A 64 0.96 -5.28 -14.19
CA LEU A 64 0.37 -6.62 -14.18
C LEU A 64 1.01 -7.52 -15.24
N THR A 65 1.21 -7.02 -16.46
CA THR A 65 1.95 -7.73 -17.52
C THR A 65 3.40 -7.99 -17.13
N ASP A 66 4.11 -7.01 -16.58
CA ASP A 66 5.49 -7.19 -16.10
C ASP A 66 5.62 -8.26 -14.99
N LEU A 67 4.55 -8.45 -14.22
CA LEU A 67 4.46 -9.47 -13.16
C LEU A 67 3.99 -10.84 -13.66
N GLY A 68 3.75 -11.00 -14.98
CA GLY A 68 3.25 -12.24 -15.59
C GLY A 68 1.80 -12.55 -15.23
N LEU A 69 1.00 -11.51 -14.98
CA LEU A 69 -0.42 -11.60 -14.61
C LEU A 69 -1.32 -11.16 -15.79
N ASP A 70 -0.98 -11.58 -17.01
CA ASP A 70 -1.69 -11.18 -18.23
C ASP A 70 -3.17 -11.59 -18.21
N ASP A 71 -3.49 -12.78 -17.68
CA ASP A 71 -4.86 -13.28 -17.50
C ASP A 71 -5.74 -12.38 -16.63
N ILE A 72 -5.10 -11.58 -15.78
CA ILE A 72 -5.73 -10.62 -14.91
C ILE A 72 -5.82 -9.26 -15.61
N ALA A 73 -4.74 -8.83 -16.27
CA ALA A 73 -4.73 -7.60 -17.07
C ALA A 73 -5.88 -7.60 -18.10
N LEU A 74 -6.12 -8.73 -18.76
CA LEU A 74 -7.19 -8.89 -19.76
C LEU A 74 -8.63 -8.81 -19.20
N LYS A 75 -8.80 -8.76 -17.87
CA LYS A 75 -10.12 -8.76 -17.19
C LYS A 75 -10.45 -7.44 -16.46
N ILE A 76 -9.55 -6.46 -16.52
CA ILE A 76 -9.73 -5.13 -15.92
C ILE A 76 -10.39 -4.20 -16.95
#